data_AF-A0A2M7FV99-F1
#
_entry.id   AF-A0A2M7FV99-F1
#
_cell.length_a   1.000
_cell.length_b   1.000
_cell.length_c   1.000
_cell.angle_alpha   90.00
_cell.angle_beta   90.00
_cell.angle_gamma   90.00
#
_symmetry.space_group_name_H-M   'P 1'
#
loop_
_entity.id
_entity.type
_entity.pdbx_description
1 polymer ?
#
loop_
_entity_poly.entity_id
_entity_poly.type
_entity_poly.pdbx_seq_one_letter_code
_entity_poly.pdbx_strand_id
1 'polypeptide(L)'
;MCHKAEPFFRWLIATFLIALLAACAAPKYTVDDGRQVDETLLGHIRSYGQGEQALRPAIARTAALHDTECDTQWELPFSVASSDDWSDDDRVAWVRALGVDERLTVVAVVPDSPVQLGDKIYGIDGYSKDNAEKMLLELADRRDTGRPFKLKLASGKVAQIEPFKVCRGYARLAPPNSPQTQDYHWLLSVHPLEITQVALTDDEALWTVLWTQGLSEEGGARMKTYHYGTKIAGTLYNIFTIASGIKGAAMAADAAISAAQTAATTVASEIIKKQLIDQASAAAASRMRDEVLGAARKLTQQQVMGAMQASAANRGALMGVAWVASTVFEQADAWAYARLEQLHADPLAGFRLHQKLIEKGLVSNAMVLDPDRMAALDKVAQGKGRGEDVVAILQGIKPQELIEALAEMPVASANNGFSYDDPVDMANSTQPFARGLIDGMLGMPVASRE
;
A
#
# COMPACT_ATOMS: atom_id res chain seq x y z
N MET A 1 39.44 64.35 27.66
CA MET A 1 38.19 63.59 27.80
C MET A 1 38.27 62.37 26.88
N CYS A 2 38.82 61.25 27.36
CA CYS A 2 38.95 60.03 26.56
C CYS A 2 38.27 58.85 27.26
N HIS A 3 37.48 58.14 26.46
CA HIS A 3 37.09 56.73 26.48
C HIS A 3 36.45 56.12 27.73
N LYS A 4 35.12 55.97 27.64
CA LYS A 4 34.35 54.84 28.19
C LYS A 4 33.34 54.36 27.15
N ALA A 5 33.78 53.51 26.22
CA ALA A 5 32.91 52.91 25.19
C ALA A 5 33.23 51.42 24.93
N GLU A 6 33.81 50.70 25.89
CA GLU A 6 34.25 49.30 25.70
C GLU A 6 33.27 48.17 26.06
N PRO A 7 32.27 48.30 26.97
CA PRO A 7 31.50 47.12 27.37
C PRO A 7 30.43 46.72 26.34
N PHE A 8 29.86 47.67 25.59
CA PHE A 8 28.75 47.40 24.67
C PHE A 8 29.21 46.64 23.39
N PHE A 9 30.40 46.97 22.88
CA PHE A 9 30.96 46.34 21.70
C PHE A 9 31.41 44.90 21.97
N ARG A 10 31.94 44.62 23.17
CA ARG A 10 32.28 43.24 23.60
C ARG A 10 31.04 42.35 23.74
N TRP A 11 29.93 42.89 24.23
CA TRP A 11 28.66 42.17 24.31
C TRP A 11 28.08 41.87 22.92
N LEU A 12 28.10 42.84 21.99
CA LEU A 12 27.65 42.61 20.61
C LEU A 12 28.47 41.53 19.89
N ILE A 13 29.81 41.55 20.04
CA ILE A 13 30.69 40.52 19.46
C ILE A 13 30.43 39.14 20.07
N ALA A 14 30.26 39.06 21.40
CA ALA A 14 29.96 37.79 22.06
C ALA A 14 28.58 37.24 21.65
N THR A 15 27.57 38.09 21.50
CA THR A 15 26.22 37.68 21.06
C THR A 15 26.24 37.21 19.60
N PHE A 16 27.03 37.86 18.75
CA PHE A 16 27.20 37.49 17.34
C PHE A 16 27.97 36.17 17.18
N LEU A 17 29.03 35.94 17.98
CA LEU A 17 29.75 34.67 18.01
C LEU A 17 28.90 33.51 18.53
N ILE A 18 28.06 33.75 19.54
CA ILE A 18 27.10 32.73 20.04
C ILE A 18 26.04 32.43 18.97
N ALA A 19 25.55 33.43 18.24
CA ALA A 19 24.60 33.23 17.14
C ALA A 19 25.22 32.45 15.97
N LEU A 20 26.49 32.70 15.62
CA LEU A 20 27.22 31.96 14.60
C LEU A 20 27.53 30.51 15.00
N LEU A 21 27.87 30.27 16.27
CA LEU A 21 28.10 28.91 16.79
C LEU A 21 26.80 28.11 16.91
N ALA A 22 25.67 28.75 17.25
CA ALA A 22 24.36 28.11 17.30
C ALA A 22 23.81 27.77 15.91
N ALA A 23 24.13 28.56 14.88
CA ALA A 23 23.72 28.28 13.50
C ALA A 23 24.41 27.04 12.89
N CYS A 24 25.57 26.64 13.40
CA CYS A 24 26.29 25.45 12.94
C CYS A 24 25.90 24.15 13.67
N ALA A 25 25.01 24.21 14.66
CA ALA A 25 24.62 23.07 15.50
C ALA A 25 23.24 22.47 15.14
N ALA A 26 22.56 22.99 14.11
CA ALA A 26 21.30 22.42 13.65
C ALA A 26 21.54 21.07 12.92
N PRO A 27 20.64 20.08 13.07
CA PRO A 27 20.74 18.84 12.32
C PRO A 27 20.72 19.15 10.81
N LYS A 28 21.70 18.58 10.10
CA LYS A 28 21.83 18.74 8.65
C LYS A 28 20.93 17.72 7.96
N TYR A 29 19.80 18.18 7.44
CA TYR A 29 18.90 17.35 6.64
C TYR A 29 19.43 17.15 5.23
N THR A 30 19.09 16.02 4.62
CA THR A 30 19.48 15.71 3.25
C THR A 30 18.84 16.69 2.26
N VAL A 31 19.62 17.09 1.26
CA VAL A 31 19.17 17.93 0.13
C VAL A 31 19.55 17.24 -1.17
N ASP A 32 18.80 17.49 -2.24
CA ASP A 32 19.19 17.04 -3.57
C ASP A 32 20.40 17.85 -4.05
N ASP A 33 21.57 17.21 -4.10
CA ASP A 33 22.83 17.80 -4.54
C ASP A 33 23.19 17.46 -6.00
N GLY A 34 22.25 16.86 -6.73
CA GLY A 34 22.43 16.51 -8.14
C GLY A 34 23.29 15.27 -8.38
N ARG A 35 23.69 14.53 -7.33
CA ARG A 35 24.38 13.25 -7.51
C ARG A 35 23.52 12.23 -8.25
N GLN A 36 24.17 11.25 -8.87
CA GLN A 36 23.48 10.11 -9.46
C GLN A 36 22.80 9.29 -8.35
N VAL A 37 21.57 8.85 -8.60
CA VAL A 37 20.80 7.96 -7.71
C VAL A 37 20.36 6.72 -8.48
N ASP A 38 19.84 5.71 -7.78
CA ASP A 38 19.17 4.58 -8.41
C ASP A 38 17.84 5.04 -9.05
N GLU A 39 17.80 5.07 -10.38
CA GLU A 39 16.61 5.47 -11.15
C GLU A 39 15.44 4.51 -10.98
N THR A 40 15.69 3.25 -10.65
CA THR A 40 14.64 2.25 -10.37
C THR A 40 13.93 2.59 -9.07
N LEU A 41 14.70 2.80 -8.00
CA LEU A 41 14.18 3.24 -6.70
C LEU A 41 13.48 4.60 -6.83
N LEU A 42 14.08 5.55 -7.54
CA LEU A 42 13.48 6.87 -7.79
C LEU A 42 12.11 6.74 -8.49
N GLY A 43 12.00 5.85 -9.47
CA GLY A 43 10.74 5.51 -10.13
C GLY A 43 9.71 4.94 -9.15
N HIS A 44 10.10 4.00 -8.29
CA HIS A 44 9.19 3.43 -7.29
C HIS A 44 8.73 4.45 -6.25
N ILE A 45 9.60 5.37 -5.81
CA ILE A 45 9.24 6.42 -4.86
C ILE A 45 8.20 7.37 -5.50
N ARG A 46 8.35 7.71 -6.79
CA ARG A 46 7.35 8.50 -7.52
C ARG A 46 6.01 7.79 -7.61
N SER A 47 6.01 6.51 -7.99
CA SER A 47 4.80 5.67 -8.05
C SER A 47 4.11 5.58 -6.69
N TYR A 48 4.89 5.40 -5.62
CA TYR A 48 4.39 5.40 -4.25
C TYR A 48 3.70 6.72 -3.88
N GLY A 49 4.33 7.87 -4.15
CA GLY A 49 3.72 9.18 -3.89
C GLY A 49 2.44 9.42 -4.69
N GLN A 50 2.42 9.03 -5.97
CA GLN A 50 1.22 9.11 -6.82
C GLN A 50 0.08 8.25 -6.26
N GLY A 51 0.39 7.03 -5.83
CA GLY A 51 -0.59 6.14 -5.21
C GLY A 51 -1.14 6.68 -3.89
N GLU A 52 -0.29 7.16 -2.99
CA GLU A 52 -0.73 7.78 -1.74
C GLU A 52 -1.68 8.96 -2.02
N GLN A 53 -1.35 9.79 -3.03
CA GLN A 53 -2.17 10.93 -3.44
C GLN A 53 -3.50 10.53 -4.08
N ALA A 54 -3.58 9.37 -4.75
CA ALA A 54 -4.82 8.83 -5.28
C ALA A 54 -5.69 8.18 -4.19
N LEU A 55 -5.08 7.39 -3.29
CA LEU A 55 -5.79 6.65 -2.26
C LEU A 55 -6.27 7.53 -1.09
N ARG A 56 -5.52 8.59 -0.71
CA ARG A 56 -5.88 9.41 0.46
C ARG A 56 -7.25 10.09 0.33
N PRO A 57 -7.59 10.78 -0.79
CA PRO A 57 -8.95 11.29 -1.01
C PRO A 57 -10.01 10.20 -1.08
N ALA A 58 -9.69 9.03 -1.66
CA ALA A 58 -10.60 7.89 -1.72
C ALA A 58 -10.95 7.36 -0.32
N ILE A 59 -9.97 7.26 0.59
CA ILE A 59 -10.19 6.90 2.00
C ILE A 59 -11.17 7.89 2.65
N ALA A 60 -10.97 9.20 2.46
CA ALA A 60 -11.89 10.21 2.98
C ALA A 60 -13.31 10.09 2.38
N ARG A 61 -13.45 9.80 1.09
CA ARG A 61 -14.77 9.54 0.46
C ARG A 61 -15.52 8.40 1.15
N THR A 62 -14.83 7.32 1.56
CA THR A 62 -15.51 6.20 2.25
C THR A 62 -16.14 6.62 3.58
N ALA A 63 -15.61 7.64 4.26
CA ALA A 63 -16.18 8.14 5.51
C ALA A 63 -17.61 8.69 5.34
N ALA A 64 -17.97 9.16 4.13
CA ALA A 64 -19.29 9.69 3.83
C ALA A 64 -20.40 8.62 3.84
N LEU A 65 -20.05 7.33 3.75
CA LEU A 65 -21.01 6.23 3.86
C LEU A 65 -21.66 6.17 5.25
N HIS A 66 -20.93 6.57 6.30
CA HIS A 66 -21.33 6.31 7.70
C HIS A 66 -21.80 4.85 7.89
N ASP A 67 -21.09 3.91 7.25
CA ASP A 67 -21.52 2.53 7.10
C ASP A 67 -21.68 1.86 8.48
N THR A 68 -22.90 1.43 8.79
CA THR A 68 -23.22 0.76 10.07
C THR A 68 -22.94 -0.74 10.03
N GLU A 69 -22.62 -1.29 8.85
CA GLU A 69 -22.36 -2.72 8.64
C GLU A 69 -20.87 -3.07 8.81
N CYS A 70 -20.02 -2.12 9.19
CA CYS A 70 -18.59 -2.34 9.39
C CYS A 70 -18.10 -1.90 10.78
N ASP A 71 -17.06 -2.58 11.28
CA ASP A 71 -16.27 -2.05 12.37
C ASP A 71 -15.51 -0.79 11.91
N THR A 72 -15.44 0.24 12.76
CA THR A 72 -14.78 1.50 12.40
C THR A 72 -13.35 1.59 12.94
N GLN A 73 -12.50 2.31 12.22
CA GLN A 73 -11.18 2.75 12.68
C GLN A 73 -10.98 4.25 12.38
N TRP A 74 -9.96 4.85 12.98
CA TRP A 74 -9.61 6.25 12.76
C TRP A 74 -8.55 6.40 11.68
N GLU A 75 -8.68 7.44 10.86
CA GLU A 75 -7.72 7.80 9.82
C GLU A 75 -7.29 9.26 9.92
N LEU A 76 -6.09 9.54 9.41
CA LEU A 76 -5.57 10.90 9.31
C LEU A 76 -5.96 11.54 7.98
N PRO A 77 -6.17 12.88 7.94
CA PRO A 77 -6.42 13.63 6.71
C PRO A 77 -5.19 13.77 5.80
N PHE A 78 -4.11 13.06 6.10
CA PHE A 78 -2.88 13.05 5.33
C PHE A 78 -2.10 11.75 5.59
N SER A 79 -1.14 11.45 4.73
CA SER A 79 -0.10 10.46 5.00
C SER A 79 1.27 11.12 5.00
N VAL A 80 2.23 10.49 5.66
CA VAL A 80 3.59 10.99 5.79
C VAL A 80 4.61 9.93 5.39
N ALA A 81 5.78 10.39 4.96
CA ALA A 81 6.97 9.57 4.77
C ALA A 81 8.18 10.24 5.41
N SER A 82 9.25 9.47 5.62
CA SER A 82 10.54 9.98 6.05
C SER A 82 11.65 9.12 5.45
N SER A 83 12.76 9.77 5.10
CA SER A 83 13.99 9.11 4.64
C SER A 83 14.96 8.82 5.79
N ASP A 84 14.50 8.87 7.05
CA ASP A 84 15.32 8.53 8.21
C ASP A 84 15.86 7.09 8.10
N ASP A 85 17.08 6.87 8.60
CA ASP A 85 17.84 5.61 8.56
C ASP A 85 18.20 5.02 7.18
N TRP A 86 17.75 5.63 6.07
CA TRP A 86 18.19 5.24 4.72
C TRP A 86 19.66 5.62 4.45
N SER A 87 20.25 4.99 3.43
CA SER A 87 21.60 5.36 2.97
C SER A 87 21.61 6.77 2.36
N ASP A 88 22.76 7.44 2.34
CA ASP A 88 22.87 8.82 1.85
C ASP A 88 22.31 9.00 0.43
N ASP A 89 22.58 8.06 -0.47
CA ASP A 89 22.11 8.14 -1.86
C ASP A 89 20.60 7.85 -1.98
N ASP A 90 20.08 6.92 -1.18
CA ASP A 90 18.63 6.65 -1.13
C ASP A 90 17.87 7.86 -0.57
N ARG A 91 18.42 8.54 0.45
CA ARG A 91 17.84 9.78 0.98
C ARG A 91 17.75 10.85 -0.11
N VAL A 92 18.77 10.99 -0.94
CA VAL A 92 18.71 11.92 -2.09
C VAL A 92 17.62 11.50 -3.07
N ALA A 93 17.40 10.20 -3.31
CA ALA A 93 16.29 9.73 -4.15
C ALA A 93 14.91 10.13 -3.57
N TRP A 94 14.73 10.00 -2.25
CA TRP A 94 13.52 10.44 -1.54
C TRP A 94 13.29 11.96 -1.62
N VAL A 95 14.34 12.75 -1.43
CA VAL A 95 14.28 14.21 -1.57
C VAL A 95 13.94 14.58 -3.01
N ARG A 96 14.59 13.94 -3.99
CA ARG A 96 14.39 14.23 -5.42
C ARG A 96 12.98 13.87 -5.90
N ALA A 97 12.44 12.75 -5.46
CA ALA A 97 11.13 12.28 -5.91
C ALA A 97 9.97 13.00 -5.23
N LEU A 98 10.04 13.20 -3.90
CA LEU A 98 8.89 13.64 -3.09
C LEU A 98 9.22 14.78 -2.13
N GLY A 99 10.45 15.31 -2.16
CA GLY A 99 10.90 16.30 -1.18
C GLY A 99 11.00 15.73 0.24
N VAL A 100 11.07 14.39 0.39
CA VAL A 100 11.10 13.70 1.68
C VAL A 100 12.54 13.61 2.18
N ASP A 101 12.78 14.13 3.38
CA ASP A 101 14.07 14.04 4.08
C ASP A 101 13.84 13.25 5.39
N GLU A 102 14.77 13.32 6.33
CA GLU A 102 14.71 12.57 7.59
C GLU A 102 13.50 12.97 8.47
N ARG A 103 12.87 14.13 8.23
CA ARG A 103 11.68 14.56 8.95
C ARG A 103 10.43 13.91 8.38
N LEU A 104 9.41 13.73 9.23
CA LEU A 104 8.09 13.35 8.73
C LEU A 104 7.56 14.43 7.78
N THR A 105 7.36 14.02 6.54
CA THR A 105 6.98 14.88 5.43
C THR A 105 5.63 14.44 4.91
N VAL A 106 4.69 15.38 4.76
CA VAL A 106 3.36 15.09 4.21
C VAL A 106 3.48 14.73 2.72
N VAL A 107 3.02 13.54 2.34
CA VAL A 107 3.13 13.02 0.96
C VAL A 107 1.78 12.85 0.25
N ALA A 108 0.68 12.81 1.00
CA ALA A 108 -0.68 12.88 0.48
C ALA A 108 -1.61 13.57 1.46
N VAL A 109 -2.68 14.18 0.95
CA VAL A 109 -3.68 14.90 1.74
C VAL A 109 -5.08 14.62 1.21
N VAL A 110 -6.08 14.70 2.08
CA VAL A 110 -7.49 14.76 1.70
C VAL A 110 -7.83 16.18 1.22
N PRO A 111 -8.95 16.38 0.49
CA PRO A 111 -9.47 17.72 0.22
C PRO A 111 -9.65 18.50 1.53
N ASP A 112 -9.29 19.79 1.51
CA ASP A 112 -9.39 20.70 2.67
C ASP A 112 -8.54 20.33 3.90
N SER A 113 -7.51 19.49 3.71
CA SER A 113 -6.57 19.16 4.78
C SER A 113 -5.90 20.42 5.36
N PRO A 114 -5.74 20.51 6.70
CA PRO A 114 -5.10 21.66 7.37
C PRO A 114 -3.58 21.75 7.11
N VAL A 115 -3.00 20.70 6.54
CA VAL A 115 -1.59 20.60 6.11
C VAL A 115 -1.52 20.40 4.59
N GLN A 116 -0.37 20.73 4.00
CA GLN A 116 -0.14 20.66 2.56
C GLN A 116 0.94 19.63 2.22
N LEU A 117 0.94 19.18 0.96
CA LEU A 117 2.02 18.33 0.44
C LEU A 117 3.38 19.00 0.66
N GLY A 118 4.35 18.23 1.13
CA GLY A 118 5.70 18.69 1.46
C GLY A 118 5.85 19.35 2.83
N ASP A 119 4.76 19.59 3.58
CA ASP A 119 4.85 20.11 4.94
C ASP A 119 5.68 19.14 5.82
N LYS A 120 6.65 19.70 6.55
CA LYS A 120 7.53 18.97 7.46
C LYS A 120 7.00 19.08 8.88
N ILE A 121 6.70 17.97 9.52
CA ILE A 121 6.22 17.93 10.90
C ILE A 121 7.42 18.04 11.84
N TYR A 122 7.40 19.06 12.67
CA TYR A 122 8.41 19.30 13.72
C TYR A 122 7.94 18.74 15.07
N GLY A 123 6.65 18.86 15.40
CA GLY A 123 6.12 18.38 16.68
C GLY A 123 4.65 17.96 16.59
N ILE A 124 4.25 17.04 17.46
CA ILE A 124 2.92 16.44 17.55
C ILE A 124 2.41 16.67 18.97
N ASP A 125 1.48 17.59 19.17
CA ASP A 125 0.87 17.91 20.46
C ASP A 125 1.88 18.13 21.61
N GLY A 126 2.95 18.86 21.31
CA GLY A 126 4.04 19.14 22.26
C GLY A 126 5.11 18.04 22.33
N TYR A 127 4.89 16.88 21.72
CA TYR A 127 5.89 15.83 21.51
C TYR A 127 6.82 16.19 20.34
N SER A 128 8.12 15.97 20.50
CA SER A 128 9.13 16.17 19.45
C SER A 128 10.34 15.28 19.72
N LYS A 129 10.83 14.58 18.70
CA LYS A 129 12.06 13.78 18.74
C LYS A 129 12.79 13.88 17.41
N ASP A 130 14.12 13.82 17.46
CA ASP A 130 14.98 13.65 16.29
C ASP A 130 15.04 12.17 15.88
N ASN A 131 13.88 11.55 15.72
CA ASN A 131 13.73 10.15 15.31
C ASN A 131 12.34 9.97 14.68
N ALA A 132 12.30 9.62 13.39
CA ALA A 132 11.06 9.56 12.64
C ALA A 132 10.13 8.43 13.12
N GLU A 133 10.68 7.30 13.55
CA GLU A 133 9.91 6.15 14.07
C GLU A 133 9.12 6.53 15.34
N LYS A 134 9.78 7.18 16.30
CA LYS A 134 9.16 7.68 17.53
C LYS A 134 8.08 8.74 17.24
N MET A 135 8.34 9.62 16.26
CA MET A 135 7.35 10.60 15.82
C MET A 135 6.12 9.94 15.17
N LEU A 136 6.28 8.84 14.44
CA LEU A 136 5.15 8.11 13.85
C LEU A 136 4.32 7.34 14.86
N LEU A 137 4.97 6.74 15.85
CA LEU A 137 4.27 6.09 16.96
C LEU A 137 3.39 7.09 17.70
N GLU A 138 3.92 8.29 17.96
CA GLU A 138 3.11 9.38 18.52
C GLU A 138 1.95 9.75 17.59
N LEU A 139 2.20 9.89 16.29
CA LEU A 139 1.15 10.20 15.32
C LEU A 139 0.07 9.09 15.27
N ALA A 140 0.45 7.84 15.52
CA ALA A 140 -0.47 6.69 15.64
C ALA A 140 -1.36 6.76 16.83
N ASP A 141 -0.76 7.01 17.99
CA ASP A 141 -1.50 7.16 19.21
C ASP A 141 -2.54 8.29 19.06
N ARG A 142 -2.13 9.44 18.50
CA ARG A 142 -3.04 10.57 18.28
C ARG A 142 -4.18 10.25 17.31
N ARG A 143 -3.88 9.59 16.19
CA ARG A 143 -4.92 9.09 15.27
C ARG A 143 -5.90 8.19 16.00
N ASP A 144 -5.40 7.18 16.71
CA ASP A 144 -6.23 6.13 17.31
C ASP A 144 -7.06 6.63 18.49
N THR A 145 -6.66 7.74 19.13
CA THR A 145 -7.53 8.43 20.10
C THR A 145 -8.78 9.04 19.47
N GLY A 146 -8.76 9.36 18.18
CA GLY A 146 -9.83 10.03 17.46
C GLY A 146 -10.10 11.46 17.90
N ARG A 147 -9.23 12.07 18.71
CA ARG A 147 -9.41 13.42 19.24
C ARG A 147 -8.60 14.42 18.42
N PRO A 148 -9.08 15.67 18.24
CA PRO A 148 -8.29 16.70 17.62
C PRO A 148 -6.97 16.96 18.35
N PHE A 149 -5.88 17.12 17.61
CA PHE A 149 -4.55 17.40 18.14
C PHE A 149 -3.82 18.44 17.28
N LYS A 150 -2.71 18.99 17.79
CA LYS A 150 -1.95 20.02 17.09
C LYS A 150 -0.69 19.45 16.45
N LEU A 151 -0.43 19.83 15.21
CA LEU A 151 0.88 19.67 14.58
C LEU A 151 1.60 21.00 14.56
N LYS A 152 2.86 21.00 14.98
CA LYS A 152 3.79 22.10 14.73
C LYS A 152 4.62 21.74 13.50
N LEU A 153 4.55 22.56 12.46
CA LEU A 153 5.31 22.37 11.23
C LEU A 153 6.67 23.07 11.34
N ALA A 154 7.63 22.65 10.52
CA ALA A 154 8.96 23.26 10.45
C ALA A 154 8.92 24.73 9.99
N SER A 155 7.86 25.13 9.28
CA SER A 155 7.58 26.53 8.92
C SER A 155 7.18 27.40 10.13
N GLY A 156 6.93 26.80 11.30
CA GLY A 156 6.40 27.47 12.49
C GLY A 156 4.87 27.52 12.52
N LYS A 157 4.17 27.17 11.42
CA LYS A 157 2.70 27.04 11.40
C LYS A 157 2.26 25.94 12.36
N VAL A 158 1.17 26.20 13.08
CA VAL A 158 0.48 25.19 13.88
C VAL A 158 -0.83 24.82 13.19
N ALA A 159 -1.00 23.56 12.85
CA ALA A 159 -2.20 23.01 12.24
C ALA A 159 -3.00 22.21 13.26
N GLN A 160 -4.31 22.39 13.33
CA GLN A 160 -5.20 21.54 14.11
C GLN A 160 -5.66 20.39 13.22
N ILE A 161 -5.38 19.16 13.65
CA ILE A 161 -5.71 17.94 12.92
C ILE A 161 -6.89 17.28 13.61
N GLU A 162 -7.86 16.85 12.83
CA GLU A 162 -8.99 16.06 13.29
C GLU A 162 -8.97 14.71 12.55
N PRO A 163 -8.70 13.59 13.25
CA PRO A 163 -8.91 12.26 12.68
C PRO A 163 -10.38 12.05 12.32
N PHE A 164 -10.64 11.24 11.29
CA PHE A 164 -11.99 10.90 10.86
C PHE A 164 -12.20 9.38 10.87
N LYS A 165 -13.45 8.93 11.00
CA LYS A 165 -13.79 7.51 11.04
C LYS A 165 -14.02 6.97 9.64
N VAL A 166 -13.53 5.75 9.40
CA VAL A 166 -13.80 4.94 8.21
C VAL A 166 -14.04 3.49 8.63
N CYS A 167 -14.56 2.66 7.72
CA CYS A 167 -14.56 1.22 7.92
C CYS A 167 -13.12 0.70 8.10
N ARG A 168 -12.98 -0.34 8.91
CA ARG A 168 -11.72 -1.01 9.17
C ARG A 168 -11.13 -1.59 7.88
N GLY A 169 -9.80 -1.66 7.84
CA GLY A 169 -9.05 -2.13 6.69
C GLY A 169 -8.26 -0.98 6.09
N TYR A 170 -7.10 -0.68 6.70
CA TYR A 170 -6.19 0.29 6.12
C TYR A 170 -5.76 -0.15 4.72
N ALA A 171 -5.98 0.69 3.70
CA ALA A 171 -5.40 0.48 2.37
C ALA A 171 -4.02 1.15 2.33
N ARG A 172 -2.96 0.36 2.17
CA ARG A 172 -1.58 0.86 2.06
C ARG A 172 -0.90 0.32 0.82
N LEU A 173 0.16 1.00 0.43
CA LEU A 173 0.98 0.62 -0.69
C LEU A 173 2.26 -0.06 -0.23
N ALA A 174 2.77 -0.95 -1.08
CA ALA A 174 4.08 -1.55 -0.89
C ALA A 174 5.16 -0.46 -0.82
N PRO A 175 6.19 -0.65 0.02
CA PRO A 175 7.26 0.33 0.13
C PRO A 175 8.11 0.34 -1.16
N PRO A 176 8.73 1.49 -1.53
CA PRO A 176 9.44 1.62 -2.81
C PRO A 176 10.60 0.64 -3.06
N ASN A 177 11.26 0.15 -2.02
CA ASN A 177 12.32 -0.86 -2.12
C ASN A 177 11.77 -2.27 -2.37
N SER A 178 10.51 -2.53 -1.99
CA SER A 178 9.83 -3.81 -2.14
C SER A 178 8.51 -3.62 -2.91
N PRO A 179 8.55 -3.07 -4.14
CA PRO A 179 7.36 -2.57 -4.84
C PRO A 179 6.31 -3.64 -5.17
N GLN A 180 6.71 -4.91 -5.17
CA GLN A 180 5.85 -6.06 -5.47
C GLN A 180 5.26 -6.71 -4.22
N THR A 181 5.63 -6.26 -3.02
CA THR A 181 5.07 -6.80 -1.79
C THR A 181 3.56 -6.65 -1.79
N GLN A 182 2.87 -7.72 -1.43
CA GLN A 182 1.45 -7.69 -1.17
C GLN A 182 1.16 -8.57 0.03
N ASP A 183 0.22 -8.12 0.85
CA ASP A 183 -0.23 -8.85 2.02
C ASP A 183 -1.63 -8.39 2.41
N TYR A 184 -2.48 -9.32 2.82
CA TYR A 184 -3.91 -9.09 2.99
C TYR A 184 -4.34 -9.55 4.37
N HIS A 185 -4.76 -8.62 5.20
CA HIS A 185 -5.11 -8.86 6.59
C HIS A 185 -6.34 -8.05 6.99
N TRP A 186 -7.09 -8.49 8.00
CA TRP A 186 -8.33 -7.82 8.41
C TRP A 186 -8.12 -6.42 8.99
N LEU A 187 -6.88 -6.05 9.29
CA LEU A 187 -6.56 -4.73 9.83
C LEU A 187 -6.09 -3.76 8.73
N LEU A 188 -5.40 -4.31 7.74
CA LEU A 188 -4.56 -3.60 6.80
C LEU A 188 -4.37 -4.50 5.58
N SER A 189 -4.41 -3.94 4.38
CA SER A 189 -3.92 -4.59 3.18
C SER A 189 -2.81 -3.75 2.54
N VAL A 190 -1.76 -4.44 2.12
CA VAL A 190 -0.63 -3.88 1.37
C VAL A 190 -0.82 -4.25 -0.09
N HIS A 191 -1.05 -3.24 -0.92
CA HIS A 191 -1.20 -3.37 -2.37
C HIS A 191 0.15 -3.12 -3.06
N PRO A 192 0.53 -3.91 -4.08
CA PRO A 192 1.77 -3.69 -4.79
C PRO A 192 1.73 -2.36 -5.57
N LEU A 193 2.87 -1.69 -5.71
CA LEU A 193 2.97 -0.38 -6.38
C LEU A 193 2.56 -0.41 -7.85
N GLU A 194 2.50 -1.59 -8.46
CA GLU A 194 1.93 -1.84 -9.77
C GLU A 194 0.54 -1.19 -9.96
N ILE A 195 -0.28 -1.13 -8.89
CA ILE A 195 -1.61 -0.50 -8.95
C ILE A 195 -1.57 0.98 -9.32
N THR A 196 -0.45 1.66 -9.08
CA THR A 196 -0.28 3.09 -9.37
C THR A 196 0.18 3.34 -10.80
N GLN A 197 0.77 2.33 -11.46
CA GLN A 197 1.33 2.44 -12.81
C GLN A 197 0.27 2.54 -13.90
N VAL A 198 -0.99 2.23 -13.57
CA VAL A 198 -2.15 2.35 -14.46
C VAL A 198 -2.86 3.70 -14.37
N ALA A 199 -2.33 4.66 -13.59
CA ALA A 199 -2.93 5.96 -13.33
C ALA A 199 -4.40 5.83 -12.90
N LEU A 200 -4.60 5.52 -11.62
CA LEU A 200 -5.93 5.34 -11.03
C LEU A 200 -6.78 6.59 -11.22
N THR A 201 -8.00 6.39 -11.69
CA THR A 201 -9.08 7.38 -11.55
C THR A 201 -9.57 7.40 -10.10
N ASP A 202 -10.28 8.46 -9.73
CA ASP A 202 -10.84 8.61 -8.37
C ASP A 202 -11.72 7.42 -7.96
N ASP A 203 -12.51 6.87 -8.90
CA ASP A 203 -13.40 5.74 -8.62
C ASP A 203 -12.65 4.39 -8.60
N GLU A 204 -11.55 4.24 -9.34
CA GLU A 204 -10.67 3.06 -9.24
C GLU A 204 -9.88 3.07 -7.92
N ALA A 205 -9.41 4.24 -7.47
CA ALA A 205 -8.82 4.39 -6.14
C ALA A 205 -9.85 4.10 -5.05
N LEU A 206 -11.08 4.58 -5.20
CA LEU A 206 -12.19 4.29 -4.29
C LEU A 206 -12.55 2.80 -4.28
N TRP A 207 -12.55 2.14 -5.44
CA TRP A 207 -12.69 0.68 -5.54
C TRP A 207 -11.62 -0.03 -4.70
N THR A 208 -10.34 0.31 -4.84
CA THR A 208 -9.25 -0.32 -4.08
C THR A 208 -9.44 -0.19 -2.57
N VAL A 209 -9.86 1.00 -2.10
CA VAL A 209 -10.11 1.24 -0.67
C VAL A 209 -11.32 0.44 -0.19
N LEU A 210 -12.45 0.52 -0.88
CA LEU A 210 -13.66 -0.19 -0.49
C LEU A 210 -13.49 -1.71 -0.56
N TRP A 211 -12.73 -2.21 -1.53
CA TRP A 211 -12.36 -3.62 -1.61
C TRP A 211 -11.52 -4.04 -0.39
N THR A 212 -10.59 -3.20 0.05
CA THR A 212 -9.79 -3.46 1.26
C THR A 212 -10.66 -3.51 2.51
N GLN A 213 -11.63 -2.60 2.62
CA GLN A 213 -12.60 -2.58 3.72
C GLN A 213 -13.52 -3.79 3.67
N GLY A 214 -14.03 -4.15 2.48
CA GLY A 214 -14.85 -5.36 2.28
C GLY A 214 -14.10 -6.63 2.64
N LEU A 215 -12.82 -6.75 2.26
CA LEU A 215 -11.96 -7.86 2.66
C LEU A 215 -11.85 -7.96 4.20
N SER A 216 -11.66 -6.81 4.86
CA SER A 216 -11.59 -6.74 6.32
C SER A 216 -12.86 -7.24 7.00
N GLU A 217 -14.03 -6.80 6.52
CA GLU A 217 -15.31 -7.13 7.15
C GLU A 217 -15.78 -8.55 6.81
N GLU A 218 -15.71 -8.95 5.54
CA GLU A 218 -16.17 -10.25 5.08
C GLU A 218 -15.24 -11.39 5.52
N GLY A 219 -13.93 -11.14 5.54
CA GLY A 219 -12.91 -12.12 5.92
C GLY A 219 -12.45 -12.04 7.36
N GLY A 220 -12.78 -10.96 8.07
CA GLY A 220 -12.16 -10.61 9.35
C GLY A 220 -12.28 -11.67 10.41
N ALA A 221 -13.46 -12.29 10.55
CA ALA A 221 -13.67 -13.36 11.51
C ALA A 221 -12.82 -14.59 11.20
N ARG A 222 -12.71 -14.99 9.91
CA ARG A 222 -11.92 -16.14 9.48
C ARG A 222 -10.44 -15.90 9.70
N MET A 223 -9.96 -14.73 9.28
CA MET A 223 -8.57 -14.32 9.45
C MET A 223 -8.16 -14.21 10.92
N LYS A 224 -9.00 -13.60 11.76
CA LYS A 224 -8.77 -13.52 13.23
C LYS A 224 -8.70 -14.91 13.86
N THR A 225 -9.62 -15.81 13.52
CA THR A 225 -9.60 -17.18 14.05
C THR A 225 -8.32 -17.92 13.67
N TYR A 226 -7.89 -17.81 12.41
CA TYR A 226 -6.63 -18.40 11.96
C TYR A 226 -5.41 -17.78 12.68
N HIS A 227 -5.36 -16.45 12.80
CA HIS A 227 -4.28 -15.74 13.48
C HIS A 227 -4.20 -16.08 14.97
N TYR A 228 -5.31 -16.02 15.72
CA TYR A 228 -5.32 -16.33 17.15
C TYR A 228 -5.07 -17.82 17.44
N GLY A 229 -5.42 -18.71 16.50
CA GLY A 229 -5.04 -20.12 16.56
C GLY A 229 -3.52 -20.33 16.50
N THR A 230 -2.76 -19.37 15.97
CA THR A 230 -1.33 -19.54 15.66
C THR A 230 -0.35 -18.72 16.52
N LYS A 231 -0.84 -18.06 17.59
CA LYS A 231 -0.09 -17.35 18.66
C LYS A 231 1.03 -16.39 18.21
N ILE A 232 0.70 -15.13 17.91
CA ILE A 232 1.71 -14.05 17.78
C ILE A 232 1.14 -12.74 18.36
N ALA A 233 1.94 -11.99 19.12
CA ALA A 233 1.61 -10.65 19.64
C ALA A 233 2.86 -9.74 19.63
N GLY A 234 2.71 -8.46 19.30
CA GLY A 234 3.80 -7.56 18.91
C GLY A 234 3.30 -6.25 18.27
N THR A 235 4.21 -5.31 17.98
CA THR A 235 3.91 -3.84 18.01
C THR A 235 4.30 -3.04 16.76
N LEU A 236 4.92 -3.64 15.73
CA LEU A 236 5.37 -2.93 14.51
C LEU A 236 4.24 -2.52 13.56
N TYR A 237 3.03 -3.05 13.76
CA TYR A 237 1.83 -2.71 12.99
C TYR A 237 1.51 -1.20 12.98
N ASN A 238 1.66 -0.50 14.10
CA ASN A 238 1.24 0.90 14.20
C ASN A 238 2.02 1.83 13.24
N ILE A 239 3.31 1.55 13.02
CA ILE A 239 4.17 2.37 12.15
C ILE A 239 3.72 2.25 10.68
N PHE A 240 3.50 1.01 10.21
CA PHE A 240 3.09 0.76 8.82
C PHE A 240 1.71 1.34 8.49
N THR A 241 0.83 1.46 9.50
CA THR A 241 -0.48 2.08 9.28
C THR A 241 -0.44 3.59 9.08
N ILE A 242 0.70 4.28 9.23
CA ILE A 242 0.75 5.77 9.17
C ILE A 242 1.81 6.27 8.23
N ALA A 243 2.94 5.58 8.20
CA ALA A 243 3.98 5.82 7.23
C ALA A 243 4.35 4.54 6.51
N SER A 244 4.36 4.68 5.19
CA SER A 244 5.14 3.85 4.30
C SER A 244 6.36 4.65 3.85
N GLY A 245 7.51 3.97 3.71
CA GLY A 245 8.79 4.61 3.34
C GLY A 245 9.84 4.72 4.45
N ILE A 246 9.55 4.33 5.70
CA ILE A 246 10.62 4.16 6.70
C ILE A 246 11.31 2.81 6.52
N LYS A 247 12.63 2.81 6.69
CA LYS A 247 13.49 1.64 6.52
C LYS A 247 13.01 0.39 7.27
N GLY A 248 12.46 0.53 8.47
CA GLY A 248 11.91 -0.61 9.23
C GLY A 248 10.75 -1.34 8.51
N ALA A 249 9.80 -0.60 7.95
CA ALA A 249 8.69 -1.14 7.17
C ALA A 249 9.17 -1.78 5.85
N ALA A 250 10.13 -1.12 5.20
CA ALA A 250 10.81 -1.58 4.01
C ALA A 250 11.57 -2.91 4.22
N MET A 251 12.36 -3.01 5.28
CA MET A 251 13.12 -4.23 5.63
C MET A 251 12.18 -5.39 5.99
N ALA A 252 11.08 -5.10 6.69
CA ALA A 252 10.06 -6.11 6.98
C ALA A 252 9.44 -6.67 5.69
N ALA A 253 9.14 -5.80 4.71
CA ALA A 253 8.60 -6.19 3.41
C ALA A 253 9.59 -7.05 2.60
N ASP A 254 10.88 -6.70 2.57
CA ASP A 254 11.93 -7.50 1.91
C ASP A 254 12.09 -8.89 2.55
N ALA A 255 12.04 -8.95 3.89
CA ALA A 255 12.12 -10.21 4.62
C ALA A 255 10.88 -11.09 4.36
N ALA A 256 9.69 -10.51 4.23
CA ALA A 256 8.47 -11.23 3.84
C ALA A 256 8.54 -11.77 2.42
N ILE A 257 9.02 -10.97 1.44
CA ILE A 257 9.25 -11.46 0.07
C ILE A 257 10.22 -12.65 0.09
N SER A 258 11.34 -12.52 0.81
CA SER A 258 12.37 -13.57 0.89
C SER A 258 11.82 -14.88 1.50
N ALA A 259 10.99 -14.76 2.55
CA ALA A 259 10.32 -15.90 3.15
C ALA A 259 9.31 -16.55 2.18
N ALA A 260 8.51 -15.74 1.47
CA ALA A 260 7.56 -16.22 0.47
C ALA A 260 8.26 -16.95 -0.69
N GLN A 261 9.37 -16.40 -1.22
CA GLN A 261 10.17 -17.06 -2.26
C GLN A 261 10.71 -18.42 -1.81
N THR A 262 11.19 -18.50 -0.56
CA THR A 262 11.68 -19.75 0.03
C THR A 262 10.56 -20.80 0.16
N ALA A 263 9.36 -20.39 0.58
CA ALA A 263 8.22 -21.29 0.67
C ALA A 263 7.72 -21.75 -0.71
N ALA A 264 7.69 -20.84 -1.70
CA ALA A 264 7.32 -21.16 -3.08
C ALA A 264 8.27 -22.17 -3.74
N THR A 265 9.55 -22.19 -3.37
CA THR A 265 10.49 -23.23 -3.83
C THR A 265 10.16 -24.62 -3.30
N THR A 266 9.52 -24.74 -2.14
CA THR A 266 9.19 -26.02 -1.48
C THR A 266 7.87 -26.62 -1.95
N VAL A 267 6.91 -25.81 -2.40
CA VAL A 267 5.54 -26.25 -2.77
C VAL A 267 5.35 -26.42 -4.29
N ALA A 268 6.24 -25.87 -5.12
CA ALA A 268 6.02 -25.88 -6.57
C ALA A 268 6.31 -27.24 -7.23
N SER A 269 5.26 -27.87 -7.77
CA SER A 269 5.36 -28.98 -8.73
C SER A 269 6.09 -28.52 -10.00
N GLU A 270 7.07 -29.28 -10.51
CA GLU A 270 7.92 -28.89 -11.66
C GLU A 270 7.14 -28.56 -12.95
N ILE A 271 5.94 -29.13 -13.10
CA ILE A 271 5.08 -28.97 -14.29
C ILE A 271 4.50 -27.53 -14.36
N ILE A 272 4.14 -26.93 -13.23
CA ILE A 272 3.56 -25.58 -13.16
C ILE A 272 4.63 -24.51 -13.37
N LYS A 273 5.85 -24.74 -12.83
CA LYS A 273 7.00 -23.86 -13.07
C LYS A 273 7.31 -23.73 -14.56
N LYS A 274 7.31 -24.83 -15.31
CA LYS A 274 7.58 -24.79 -16.76
C LYS A 274 6.50 -24.03 -17.54
N GLN A 275 5.22 -24.30 -17.30
CA GLN A 275 4.14 -23.60 -18.00
C GLN A 275 4.08 -22.09 -17.69
N LEU A 276 4.26 -21.68 -16.43
CA LEU A 276 4.28 -20.26 -16.06
C LEU A 276 5.52 -19.55 -16.62
N ILE A 277 6.69 -20.18 -16.62
CA ILE A 277 7.93 -19.61 -17.18
C ILE A 277 7.83 -19.47 -18.69
N ASP A 278 7.31 -20.47 -19.40
CA ASP A 278 7.16 -20.45 -20.86
C ASP A 278 6.10 -19.44 -21.31
N GLN A 279 5.01 -19.27 -20.55
CA GLN A 279 4.00 -18.24 -20.81
C GLN A 279 4.47 -16.82 -20.45
N ALA A 280 5.18 -16.65 -19.33
CA ALA A 280 5.72 -15.35 -18.91
C ALA A 280 6.81 -14.85 -19.88
N SER A 281 7.67 -15.74 -20.37
CA SER A 281 8.71 -15.39 -21.34
C SER A 281 8.16 -15.05 -22.73
N ALA A 282 7.11 -15.75 -23.19
CA ALA A 282 6.40 -15.38 -24.42
C ALA A 282 5.65 -14.04 -24.31
N ALA A 283 5.00 -13.78 -23.17
CA ALA A 283 4.33 -12.51 -22.90
C ALA A 283 5.33 -11.34 -22.81
N ALA A 284 6.45 -11.53 -22.11
CA ALA A 284 7.51 -10.53 -21.99
C ALA A 284 8.20 -10.23 -23.34
N ALA A 285 8.44 -11.25 -24.18
CA ALA A 285 9.05 -11.10 -25.50
C ALA A 285 8.13 -10.44 -26.56
N SER A 286 6.81 -10.46 -26.35
CA SER A 286 5.88 -9.62 -27.13
C SER A 286 5.98 -8.17 -26.66
N ARG A 287 5.95 -7.93 -25.35
CA ARG A 287 5.93 -6.59 -24.74
C ARG A 287 7.13 -5.72 -25.08
N MET A 288 8.35 -6.28 -25.11
CA MET A 288 9.55 -5.52 -25.50
C MET A 288 9.48 -4.98 -26.95
N ARG A 289 8.66 -5.58 -27.82
CA ARG A 289 8.41 -5.07 -29.17
C ARG A 289 7.26 -4.05 -29.21
N ASP A 290 6.35 -4.11 -28.25
CA ASP A 290 5.10 -3.36 -28.25
C ASP A 290 5.19 -2.00 -27.52
N GLU A 291 6.04 -1.85 -26.50
CA GLU A 291 6.31 -0.55 -25.83
C GLU A 291 6.87 0.53 -26.77
N VAL A 292 7.45 0.11 -27.90
CA VAL A 292 8.02 0.99 -28.92
C VAL A 292 6.94 1.67 -29.78
N LEU A 293 5.68 1.19 -29.79
CA LEU A 293 4.67 1.59 -30.77
C LEU A 293 3.46 2.38 -30.24
N GLY A 294 3.32 2.59 -28.93
CA GLY A 294 2.38 3.57 -28.34
C GLY A 294 0.88 3.41 -28.68
N ALA A 295 0.45 2.30 -29.27
CA ALA A 295 -0.93 2.07 -29.68
C ALA A 295 -1.69 1.26 -28.63
N ALA A 296 -2.84 1.78 -28.17
CA ALA A 296 -3.80 1.03 -27.37
C ALA A 296 -4.41 -0.09 -28.24
N ARG A 297 -3.88 -1.31 -28.13
CA ARG A 297 -4.35 -2.46 -28.88
C ARG A 297 -5.41 -3.20 -28.06
N LYS A 298 -6.49 -3.62 -28.72
CA LYS A 298 -7.45 -4.53 -28.08
C LYS A 298 -6.74 -5.83 -27.69
N LEU A 299 -6.94 -6.26 -26.45
CA LEU A 299 -6.41 -7.53 -25.98
C LEU A 299 -7.09 -8.69 -26.70
N THR A 300 -6.32 -9.75 -26.99
CA THR A 300 -6.91 -10.99 -27.50
C THR A 300 -7.52 -11.79 -26.35
N GLN A 301 -8.52 -12.61 -26.64
CA GLN A 301 -9.13 -13.50 -25.65
C GLN A 301 -8.08 -14.40 -24.97
N GLN A 302 -7.11 -14.90 -25.72
CA GLN A 302 -6.01 -15.72 -25.16
C GLN A 302 -5.12 -14.95 -24.19
N GLN A 303 -4.83 -13.67 -24.45
CA GLN A 303 -4.05 -12.83 -23.53
C GLN A 303 -4.80 -12.59 -22.22
N VAL A 304 -6.11 -12.32 -22.30
CA VAL A 304 -6.97 -12.14 -21.12
C VAL A 304 -7.05 -13.44 -20.31
N MET A 305 -7.27 -14.57 -20.96
CA MET A 305 -7.28 -15.88 -20.29
C MET A 305 -5.96 -16.18 -19.58
N GLY A 306 -4.82 -15.96 -20.22
CA GLY A 306 -3.51 -16.17 -19.60
C GLY A 306 -3.27 -15.24 -18.41
N ALA A 307 -3.74 -14.00 -18.48
CA ALA A 307 -3.67 -13.06 -17.36
C ALA A 307 -4.56 -13.49 -16.17
N MET A 308 -5.77 -13.98 -16.44
CA MET A 308 -6.67 -14.50 -15.40
C MET A 308 -6.11 -15.77 -14.74
N GLN A 309 -5.44 -16.64 -15.51
CA GLN A 309 -4.72 -17.80 -14.98
C GLN A 309 -3.55 -17.39 -14.08
N ALA A 310 -2.77 -16.42 -14.52
CA ALA A 310 -1.69 -15.87 -13.70
C ALA A 310 -2.26 -15.26 -12.40
N SER A 311 -3.36 -14.50 -12.47
CA SER A 311 -4.04 -13.98 -11.28
C SER A 311 -4.50 -15.09 -10.33
N ALA A 312 -5.11 -16.16 -10.84
CA ALA A 312 -5.51 -17.31 -10.03
C ALA A 312 -4.31 -17.98 -9.34
N ALA A 313 -3.19 -18.12 -10.05
CA ALA A 313 -1.94 -18.63 -9.48
C ALA A 313 -1.36 -17.69 -8.40
N ASN A 314 -1.42 -16.38 -8.62
CA ASN A 314 -0.97 -15.38 -7.64
C ASN A 314 -1.83 -15.41 -6.37
N ARG A 315 -3.16 -15.51 -6.51
CA ARG A 315 -4.08 -15.72 -5.39
C ARG A 315 -3.74 -17.00 -4.61
N GLY A 316 -3.50 -18.10 -5.32
CA GLY A 316 -3.10 -19.39 -4.71
C GLY A 316 -1.71 -19.40 -4.08
N ALA A 317 -0.84 -18.46 -4.44
CA ALA A 317 0.51 -18.32 -3.90
C ALA A 317 0.57 -17.44 -2.63
N LEU A 318 -0.55 -16.84 -2.22
CA LEU A 318 -0.65 -16.15 -0.94
C LEU A 318 -0.43 -17.14 0.21
N MET A 319 0.12 -16.66 1.31
CA MET A 319 0.49 -17.48 2.47
C MET A 319 -0.09 -16.89 3.76
N GLY A 320 -0.17 -17.71 4.81
CA GLY A 320 -0.60 -17.27 6.14
C GLY A 320 -1.99 -16.63 6.15
N VAL A 321 -2.15 -15.50 6.84
CA VAL A 321 -3.44 -14.80 6.90
C VAL A 321 -3.91 -14.31 5.53
N ALA A 322 -3.00 -13.90 4.63
CA ALA A 322 -3.36 -13.49 3.28
C ALA A 322 -3.98 -14.59 2.44
N TRP A 323 -3.56 -15.84 2.64
CA TRP A 323 -4.22 -16.98 2.01
C TRP A 323 -5.66 -17.14 2.52
N VAL A 324 -5.90 -16.98 3.81
CA VAL A 324 -7.27 -17.00 4.38
C VAL A 324 -8.11 -15.85 3.82
N ALA A 325 -7.52 -14.66 3.76
CA ALA A 325 -8.14 -13.47 3.16
C ALA A 325 -8.54 -13.74 1.69
N SER A 326 -7.71 -14.47 0.95
CA SER A 326 -7.98 -14.84 -0.43
C SER A 326 -9.30 -15.59 -0.61
N THR A 327 -9.80 -16.29 0.40
CA THR A 327 -11.07 -17.04 0.34
C THR A 327 -12.33 -16.17 0.33
N VAL A 328 -12.17 -14.85 0.51
CA VAL A 328 -13.29 -13.90 0.54
C VAL A 328 -13.16 -12.77 -0.49
N PHE A 329 -12.31 -12.93 -1.50
CA PHE A 329 -12.07 -11.88 -2.50
C PHE A 329 -13.33 -11.54 -3.31
N GLU A 330 -14.18 -12.54 -3.61
CA GLU A 330 -15.46 -12.36 -4.30
C GLU A 330 -16.43 -11.51 -3.47
N GLN A 331 -16.47 -11.72 -2.14
CA GLN A 331 -17.30 -10.95 -1.23
C GLN A 331 -16.76 -9.52 -1.09
N ALA A 332 -15.43 -9.34 -1.06
CA ALA A 332 -14.81 -8.02 -1.09
C ALA A 332 -15.12 -7.25 -2.39
N ASP A 333 -15.16 -7.92 -3.54
CA ASP A 333 -15.58 -7.32 -4.82
C ASP A 333 -17.05 -6.88 -4.78
N ALA A 334 -17.94 -7.75 -4.29
CA ALA A 334 -19.36 -7.43 -4.16
C ALA A 334 -19.61 -6.29 -3.17
N TRP A 335 -18.84 -6.24 -2.07
CA TRP A 335 -18.85 -5.16 -1.10
C TRP A 335 -18.47 -3.83 -1.75
N ALA A 336 -17.33 -3.80 -2.45
CA ALA A 336 -16.84 -2.60 -3.13
C ALA A 336 -17.85 -2.09 -4.17
N TYR A 337 -18.41 -2.99 -4.98
CA TYR A 337 -19.45 -2.67 -5.95
C TYR A 337 -20.64 -1.97 -5.29
N ALA A 338 -21.20 -2.57 -4.24
CA ALA A 338 -22.40 -2.05 -3.58
C ALA A 338 -22.15 -0.68 -2.94
N ARG A 339 -20.99 -0.47 -2.32
CA ARG A 339 -20.64 0.79 -1.66
C ARG A 339 -20.32 1.91 -2.66
N LEU A 340 -19.77 1.59 -3.83
CA LEU A 340 -19.62 2.57 -4.90
C LEU A 340 -20.97 3.12 -5.36
N GLU A 341 -21.98 2.27 -5.52
CA GLU A 341 -23.35 2.73 -5.85
C GLU A 341 -23.88 3.70 -4.80
N GLN A 342 -23.68 3.40 -3.51
CA GLN A 342 -24.11 4.24 -2.39
C GLN A 342 -23.37 5.59 -2.35
N LEU A 343 -22.11 5.63 -2.75
CA LEU A 343 -21.29 6.84 -2.86
C LEU A 343 -21.52 7.61 -4.17
N HIS A 344 -22.48 7.18 -5.00
CA HIS A 344 -22.73 7.73 -6.34
C HIS A 344 -21.48 7.73 -7.23
N ALA A 345 -20.62 6.74 -7.02
CA ALA A 345 -19.43 6.47 -7.82
C ALA A 345 -19.74 5.41 -8.89
N ASP A 346 -18.83 5.22 -9.83
CA ASP A 346 -18.97 4.19 -10.85
C ASP A 346 -18.71 2.76 -10.29
N PRO A 347 -19.74 1.90 -10.17
CA PRO A 347 -19.57 0.57 -9.59
C PRO A 347 -18.79 -0.40 -10.50
N LEU A 348 -18.55 -0.03 -11.76
CA LEU A 348 -17.77 -0.82 -12.72
C LEU A 348 -16.27 -0.46 -12.69
N ALA A 349 -15.84 0.39 -11.75
CA ALA A 349 -14.43 0.75 -11.58
C ALA A 349 -13.51 -0.48 -11.42
N GLY A 350 -13.96 -1.53 -10.73
CA GLY A 350 -13.21 -2.79 -10.60
C GLY A 350 -12.90 -3.47 -11.94
N PHE A 351 -13.86 -3.51 -12.86
CA PHE A 351 -13.65 -4.06 -14.21
C PHE A 351 -12.68 -3.22 -15.03
N ARG A 352 -12.75 -1.89 -14.92
CA ARG A 352 -11.81 -1.00 -15.63
C ARG A 352 -10.40 -1.12 -15.08
N LEU A 353 -10.26 -1.19 -13.76
CA LEU A 353 -8.97 -1.41 -13.11
C LEU A 353 -8.36 -2.75 -13.54
N HIS A 354 -9.15 -3.82 -13.52
CA HIS A 354 -8.76 -5.13 -14.06
C HIS A 354 -8.26 -5.01 -15.51
N GLN A 355 -9.05 -4.37 -16.39
CA GLN A 355 -8.71 -4.20 -17.80
C GLN A 355 -7.37 -3.44 -17.96
N LYS A 356 -7.19 -2.31 -17.28
CA LYS A 356 -5.95 -1.52 -17.34
C LYS A 356 -4.73 -2.32 -16.86
N LEU A 357 -4.89 -3.09 -15.78
CA LEU A 357 -3.80 -3.91 -15.25
C LEU A 357 -3.40 -5.01 -16.22
N ILE A 358 -4.35 -5.68 -16.89
CA ILE A 358 -4.02 -6.68 -17.92
C ILE A 358 -3.37 -6.02 -19.14
N GLU A 359 -3.86 -4.85 -19.58
CA GLU A 359 -3.27 -4.10 -20.70
C GLU A 359 -1.80 -3.72 -20.45
N LYS A 360 -1.47 -3.39 -19.19
CA LYS A 360 -0.09 -3.17 -18.74
C LYS A 360 0.65 -4.44 -18.36
N GLY A 361 -0.05 -5.57 -18.32
CA GLY A 361 0.53 -6.86 -18.02
C GLY A 361 0.93 -7.05 -16.55
N LEU A 362 0.30 -6.29 -15.65
CA LEU A 362 0.49 -6.24 -14.20
C LEU A 362 -0.45 -7.25 -13.51
N VAL A 363 -0.27 -8.52 -13.85
CA VAL A 363 -1.18 -9.63 -13.50
C VAL A 363 -0.96 -10.21 -12.09
N SER A 364 0.05 -9.71 -11.39
CA SER A 364 0.39 -10.10 -10.02
C SER A 364 -0.41 -9.37 -8.94
N ASN A 365 -1.24 -8.41 -9.33
CA ASN A 365 -2.02 -7.58 -8.44
C ASN A 365 -3.39 -8.24 -8.12
N ALA A 366 -3.82 -8.22 -6.85
CA ALA A 366 -5.13 -8.75 -6.46
C ALA A 366 -6.33 -7.95 -7.02
N MET A 367 -6.13 -6.82 -7.66
CA MET A 367 -7.19 -6.13 -8.42
C MET A 367 -7.43 -6.75 -9.79
N VAL A 368 -6.56 -7.64 -10.26
CA VAL A 368 -6.85 -8.46 -11.45
C VAL A 368 -7.76 -9.61 -11.04
N LEU A 369 -9.02 -9.53 -11.46
CA LEU A 369 -10.00 -10.60 -11.29
C LEU A 369 -9.52 -11.92 -11.91
N ASP A 370 -9.43 -12.96 -11.08
CA ASP A 370 -9.31 -14.35 -11.51
C ASP A 370 -10.67 -14.85 -12.07
N PRO A 371 -10.76 -16.09 -12.59
CA PRO A 371 -11.99 -16.60 -13.21
C PRO A 371 -13.19 -16.63 -12.27
N ASP A 372 -13.00 -17.04 -11.02
CA ASP A 372 -14.06 -17.17 -10.03
C ASP A 372 -14.62 -15.79 -9.65
N ARG A 373 -13.72 -14.83 -9.46
CA ARG A 373 -14.06 -13.43 -9.15
C ARG A 373 -14.70 -12.72 -10.33
N MET A 374 -14.19 -12.92 -11.54
CA MET A 374 -14.80 -12.38 -12.76
C MET A 374 -16.23 -12.89 -12.90
N ALA A 375 -16.46 -14.19 -12.68
CA ALA A 375 -17.80 -14.78 -12.72
C ALA A 375 -18.74 -14.21 -11.65
N ALA A 376 -18.26 -14.12 -10.40
CA ALA A 376 -19.04 -13.63 -9.27
C ALA A 376 -19.43 -12.16 -9.46
N LEU A 377 -18.47 -11.29 -9.82
CA LEU A 377 -18.71 -9.87 -9.98
C LEU A 377 -19.55 -9.57 -11.23
N ASP A 378 -19.34 -10.27 -12.34
CA ASP A 378 -20.18 -10.13 -13.53
C ASP A 378 -21.64 -10.50 -13.23
N LYS A 379 -21.89 -11.55 -12.45
CA LYS A 379 -23.24 -11.88 -11.99
C LYS A 379 -23.90 -10.75 -11.20
N VAL A 380 -23.13 -10.05 -10.34
CA VAL A 380 -23.63 -8.86 -9.62
C VAL A 380 -24.00 -7.76 -10.62
N ALA A 381 -23.11 -7.43 -11.55
CA ALA A 381 -23.34 -6.40 -12.55
C ALA A 381 -24.53 -6.72 -13.48
N GLN A 382 -24.67 -7.97 -13.92
CA GLN A 382 -25.81 -8.44 -14.71
C GLN A 382 -27.13 -8.31 -13.94
N GLY A 383 -27.15 -8.68 -12.66
CA GLY A 383 -28.31 -8.50 -11.78
C GLY A 383 -28.76 -7.05 -11.63
N LYS A 384 -27.86 -6.09 -11.91
CA LYS A 384 -28.11 -4.64 -11.93
C LYS A 384 -28.37 -4.06 -13.32
N GLY A 385 -28.44 -4.92 -14.35
CA GLY A 385 -28.63 -4.50 -15.73
C GLY A 385 -27.42 -3.77 -16.33
N ARG A 386 -26.21 -4.08 -15.87
CA ARG A 386 -24.93 -3.48 -16.33
C ARG A 386 -24.08 -4.45 -17.16
N GLY A 387 -24.62 -5.59 -17.58
CA GLY A 387 -23.87 -6.61 -18.33
C GLY A 387 -23.27 -6.09 -19.64
N GLU A 388 -24.02 -5.30 -20.41
CA GLU A 388 -23.51 -4.71 -21.66
C GLU A 388 -22.36 -3.72 -21.40
N ASP A 389 -22.43 -2.94 -20.32
CA ASP A 389 -21.37 -2.02 -19.93
C ASP A 389 -20.09 -2.77 -19.54
N VAL A 390 -20.21 -3.92 -18.85
CA VAL A 390 -19.09 -4.80 -18.53
C VAL A 390 -18.42 -5.30 -19.81
N VAL A 391 -19.20 -5.80 -20.77
CA VAL A 391 -18.66 -6.27 -22.07
C VAL A 391 -17.96 -5.14 -22.82
N ALA A 392 -18.50 -3.92 -22.77
CA ALA A 392 -17.88 -2.76 -23.38
C ALA A 392 -16.53 -2.42 -22.73
N ILE A 393 -16.44 -2.47 -21.40
CA ILE A 393 -15.18 -2.28 -20.65
C ILE A 393 -14.15 -3.36 -21.03
N LEU A 394 -14.59 -4.62 -21.13
CA LEU A 394 -13.76 -5.77 -21.54
C LEU A 394 -13.56 -5.84 -23.06
N GLN A 395 -13.71 -4.71 -23.76
CA GLN A 395 -13.42 -4.52 -25.19
C GLN A 395 -14.19 -5.43 -26.16
N GLY A 396 -15.33 -5.96 -25.71
CA GLY A 396 -16.20 -6.88 -26.45
C GLY A 396 -16.08 -8.34 -26.02
N ILE A 397 -15.19 -8.67 -25.08
CA ILE A 397 -15.04 -10.03 -24.55
C ILE A 397 -16.10 -10.24 -23.48
N LYS A 398 -16.89 -11.31 -23.59
CA LYS A 398 -17.90 -11.64 -22.58
C LYS A 398 -17.27 -12.43 -21.42
N PRO A 399 -17.57 -12.09 -20.16
CA PRO A 399 -17.11 -12.87 -19.01
C PRO A 399 -17.45 -14.36 -19.11
N GLN A 400 -18.67 -14.73 -19.55
CA GLN A 400 -19.07 -16.13 -19.72
C GLN A 400 -18.17 -16.89 -20.70
N GLU A 401 -17.77 -16.27 -21.81
CA GLU A 401 -16.90 -16.90 -22.81
C GLU A 401 -15.48 -17.14 -22.24
N LEU A 402 -15.00 -16.28 -21.34
CA LEU A 402 -13.73 -16.47 -20.63
C LEU A 402 -13.84 -17.62 -19.61
N ILE A 403 -14.93 -17.66 -18.85
CA ILE A 403 -15.17 -18.67 -17.81
C ILE A 403 -15.31 -20.06 -18.44
N GLU A 404 -16.12 -20.20 -19.49
CA GLU A 404 -16.30 -21.47 -20.20
C GLU A 404 -14.97 -21.99 -20.75
N ALA A 405 -14.15 -21.11 -21.34
CA ALA A 405 -12.84 -21.48 -21.88
C ALA A 405 -11.82 -21.86 -20.78
N LEU A 406 -12.02 -21.40 -19.55
CA LEU A 406 -11.16 -21.71 -18.40
C LEU A 406 -11.69 -22.87 -17.54
N ALA A 407 -12.97 -23.24 -17.68
CA ALA A 407 -13.58 -24.36 -16.94
C ALA A 407 -12.95 -25.72 -17.27
N GLU A 408 -12.36 -25.85 -18.47
CA GLU A 408 -11.63 -27.06 -18.89
C GLU A 408 -10.17 -27.09 -18.42
N MET A 409 -9.68 -26.02 -17.77
CA MET A 409 -8.29 -25.90 -17.35
C MET A 409 -8.16 -26.02 -15.83
N PRO A 410 -7.22 -26.83 -15.31
CA PRO A 410 -6.96 -26.88 -13.88
C PRO A 410 -6.40 -25.53 -13.42
N VAL A 411 -7.24 -24.70 -12.79
CA VAL A 411 -6.81 -23.42 -12.20
C VAL A 411 -6.17 -23.67 -10.83
N ALA A 412 -5.06 -22.98 -10.55
CA ALA A 412 -4.31 -23.13 -9.31
C ALA A 412 -5.13 -22.79 -8.04
N SER A 413 -6.20 -22.01 -8.17
CA SER A 413 -7.14 -21.68 -7.09
C SER A 413 -8.00 -22.87 -6.65
N ALA A 414 -8.15 -23.92 -7.49
CA ALA A 414 -9.15 -24.96 -7.28
C ALA A 414 -8.77 -26.04 -6.23
N ASN A 415 -7.49 -26.19 -5.87
CA ASN A 415 -7.04 -27.44 -5.23
C ASN A 415 -6.78 -27.42 -3.73
N ASN A 416 -6.79 -26.27 -3.04
CA ASN A 416 -6.62 -26.25 -1.58
C ASN A 416 -7.77 -25.48 -0.92
N GLY A 417 -8.90 -26.14 -0.71
CA GLY A 417 -9.94 -25.61 0.16
C GLY A 417 -9.35 -25.30 1.54
N PHE A 418 -9.66 -24.12 2.08
CA PHE A 418 -9.17 -23.74 3.41
C PHE A 418 -9.63 -24.76 4.46
N SER A 419 -8.68 -25.38 5.17
CA SER A 419 -8.93 -26.29 6.27
C SER A 419 -8.21 -25.80 7.53
N TYR A 420 -8.94 -25.73 8.65
CA TYR A 420 -8.33 -25.46 9.95
C TYR A 420 -7.43 -26.63 10.43
N ASP A 421 -7.65 -27.83 9.90
CA ASP A 421 -6.97 -29.07 10.29
C ASP A 421 -5.70 -29.35 9.48
N ASP A 422 -5.47 -28.59 8.40
CA ASP A 422 -4.26 -28.66 7.57
C ASP A 422 -3.63 -27.26 7.42
N PRO A 423 -3.19 -26.64 8.53
CA PRO A 423 -2.38 -25.44 8.41
C PRO A 423 -1.10 -25.85 7.69
N VAL A 424 -0.88 -25.37 6.46
CA VAL A 424 0.39 -25.54 5.77
C VAL A 424 1.50 -25.24 6.79
N ASP A 425 2.26 -26.29 7.13
CA ASP A 425 3.00 -26.39 8.40
C ASP A 425 4.21 -25.45 8.42
N MET A 426 3.91 -24.16 8.54
CA MET A 426 4.85 -23.04 8.69
C MET A 426 5.00 -22.70 10.18
N ALA A 427 4.40 -23.48 11.09
CA ALA A 427 4.53 -23.33 12.53
C ALA A 427 5.96 -23.59 13.02
N ASN A 428 6.75 -24.35 12.26
CA ASN A 428 8.17 -24.62 12.54
C ASN A 428 9.14 -23.64 11.85
N SER A 429 8.64 -22.63 11.14
CA SER A 429 9.47 -21.57 10.59
C SER A 429 9.98 -20.67 11.72
N THR A 430 11.29 -20.63 11.95
CA THR A 430 11.94 -19.64 12.81
C THR A 430 11.93 -18.22 12.19
N GLN A 431 11.47 -18.08 10.95
CA GLN A 431 11.38 -16.79 10.25
C GLN A 431 10.05 -16.10 10.60
N PRO A 432 10.07 -14.89 11.20
CA PRO A 432 8.87 -14.18 11.65
C PRO A 432 7.91 -13.79 10.50
N PHE A 433 8.42 -13.64 9.28
CA PHE A 433 7.64 -13.24 8.11
C PHE A 433 7.12 -14.40 7.25
N ALA A 434 7.32 -15.64 7.67
CA ALA A 434 6.84 -16.80 6.93
C ALA A 434 5.30 -16.86 6.82
N ARG A 435 4.58 -16.12 7.68
CA ARG A 435 3.12 -16.02 7.68
C ARG A 435 2.57 -14.77 6.99
N GLY A 436 3.45 -13.95 6.40
CA GLY A 436 3.10 -12.66 5.82
C GLY A 436 3.85 -11.51 6.50
N LEU A 437 3.88 -10.37 5.81
CA LEU A 437 4.48 -9.12 6.27
C LEU A 437 3.76 -8.62 7.55
N ILE A 438 2.44 -8.57 7.52
CA ILE A 438 1.59 -8.00 8.58
C ILE A 438 1.67 -8.88 9.83
N ASP A 439 1.58 -10.19 9.69
CA ASP A 439 1.76 -11.14 10.81
C ASP A 439 3.16 -11.03 11.42
N GLY A 440 4.20 -10.90 10.59
CA GLY A 440 5.57 -10.70 11.07
C GLY A 440 5.73 -9.39 11.85
N MET A 441 5.15 -8.30 11.35
CA MET A 441 5.13 -7.00 12.05
C MET A 441 4.32 -7.06 13.36
N LEU A 442 3.22 -7.82 13.38
CA LEU A 442 2.45 -8.08 14.59
C LEU A 442 3.20 -8.96 15.59
N GLY A 443 4.32 -9.59 15.25
CA GLY A 443 5.09 -10.44 16.16
C GLY A 443 6.41 -9.84 16.65
N MET A 444 6.85 -8.76 16.03
CA MET A 444 8.14 -8.17 16.36
C MET A 444 8.02 -7.10 17.45
N PRO A 445 8.97 -7.07 18.40
CA PRO A 445 9.13 -5.92 19.28
C PRO A 445 9.59 -4.72 18.46
N VAL A 446 9.11 -3.52 18.77
CA VAL A 446 9.74 -2.27 18.30
C VAL A 446 11.22 -2.35 18.65
N ALA A 447 12.11 -1.93 17.74
CA ALA A 447 13.55 -1.94 17.99
C ALA A 447 13.88 -0.99 19.16
N SER A 448 13.85 -1.52 20.38
CA SER A 448 14.33 -0.85 21.56
C SER A 448 15.79 -1.25 21.79
N ARG A 449 16.72 -0.48 21.22
CA ARG A 449 18.05 -0.28 21.81
C ARG A 449 18.50 1.16 21.56
N GLU A 450 18.42 1.92 22.65
CA GLU A 450 18.95 3.27 22.94
C GLU A 450 18.08 4.50 22.56
#